data_AF-A0AB35K0Y7-F1
#
_entry.id   AF-A0AB35K0Y7-F1
#
_cell.length_a   1.000
_cell.length_b   1.000
_cell.length_c   1.000
_cell.angle_alpha   90.00
_cell.angle_beta   90.00
_cell.angle_gamma   90.00
#
_symmetry.space_group_name_H-M   'P 1'
#
loop_
_entity.id
_entity.type
_entity.pdbx_description
1 polymer ?
#
loop_
_entity_poly.entity_id
_entity_poly.type
_entity_poly.pdbx_seq_one_letter_code
_entity_poly.pdbx_strand_id
1 'polypeptide(L)'
;MTRDYEQFPDDDNGNVLWQMAEDGDDLTELHEIEFSIAFQDQKNAEQCALYLLYQEQKVSLFQDDSVEPNEWVITIFVNMEPEYSDIVDLEQWFASIAEKFQGEYDGWGCMAYVFEEDEEDDLLQ
;
A
#
# COMPACT_ATOMS: atom_id res chain seq x y z
N MET A 1 -19.95 1.83 14.58
CA MET A 1 -20.25 0.38 14.42
C MET A 1 -19.71 -0.36 15.64
N THR A 2 -19.85 -1.69 15.75
CA THR A 2 -19.11 -2.47 16.77
C THR A 2 -18.00 -3.22 16.04
N ARG A 3 -16.75 -3.13 16.52
CA ARG A 3 -15.61 -3.79 15.90
C ARG A 3 -15.77 -5.30 15.94
N ASP A 4 -15.62 -5.94 14.79
CA ASP A 4 -15.49 -7.38 14.66
C ASP A 4 -14.00 -7.75 14.72
N TYR A 5 -13.57 -8.38 15.80
CA TYR A 5 -12.16 -8.74 16.01
C TYR A 5 -11.70 -9.96 15.20
N GLU A 6 -12.62 -10.70 14.56
CA GLU A 6 -12.24 -11.74 13.60
C GLU A 6 -11.81 -11.11 12.27
N GLN A 7 -12.44 -10.02 11.86
CA GLN A 7 -12.11 -9.27 10.64
C GLN A 7 -11.06 -8.18 10.89
N PHE A 8 -11.07 -7.58 12.08
CA PHE A 8 -10.19 -6.48 12.48
C PHE A 8 -9.47 -6.78 13.81
N PRO A 9 -8.50 -7.70 13.84
CA PRO A 9 -7.72 -8.02 15.04
C PRO A 9 -7.09 -6.79 15.70
N ASP A 10 -6.81 -6.86 17.00
CA ASP A 10 -6.21 -5.74 17.77
C ASP A 10 -4.69 -5.63 17.53
N ASP A 11 -4.33 -5.34 16.27
CA ASP A 11 -2.97 -5.08 15.79
C ASP A 11 -2.98 -3.95 14.74
N ASP A 12 -1.82 -3.60 14.19
CA ASP A 12 -1.68 -2.46 13.29
C ASP A 12 -2.55 -2.58 12.03
N ASN A 13 -2.57 -3.76 11.38
CA ASN A 13 -3.38 -4.00 10.18
C ASN A 13 -4.88 -3.94 10.48
N GLY A 14 -5.31 -4.64 11.53
CA GLY A 14 -6.71 -4.63 11.92
C GLY A 14 -7.17 -3.24 12.39
N ASN A 15 -6.29 -2.43 12.96
CA ASN A 15 -6.59 -1.05 13.31
C ASN A 15 -6.78 -0.16 12.08
N VAL A 16 -5.93 -0.27 11.06
CA VAL A 16 -6.07 0.49 9.80
C VAL A 16 -7.36 0.10 9.07
N LEU A 17 -7.60 -1.20 8.91
CA LEU A 17 -8.81 -1.71 8.25
C LEU A 17 -10.09 -1.32 9.00
N TRP A 18 -10.06 -1.40 10.34
CA TRP A 18 -11.16 -0.93 11.16
C TRP A 18 -11.42 0.56 10.98
N GLN A 19 -10.36 1.37 10.91
CA GLN A 19 -10.48 2.80 10.69
C GLN A 19 -11.10 3.11 9.31
N MET A 20 -10.67 2.44 8.24
CA MET A 20 -11.28 2.57 6.91
C MET A 20 -12.79 2.27 6.96
N ALA A 21 -13.18 1.17 7.60
CA ALA A 21 -14.58 0.82 7.78
C ALA A 21 -15.37 1.82 8.64
N GLU A 22 -14.78 2.37 9.71
CA GLU A 22 -15.42 3.41 10.53
C GLU A 22 -15.62 4.73 9.76
N ASP A 23 -14.72 5.05 8.85
CA ASP A 23 -14.80 6.23 7.97
C ASP A 23 -15.83 6.03 6.83
N GLY A 24 -16.42 4.85 6.72
CA GLY A 24 -17.50 4.53 5.79
C GLY A 24 -17.05 3.91 4.47
N ASP A 25 -15.79 3.47 4.38
CA ASP A 25 -15.24 2.77 3.21
C ASP A 25 -15.87 1.38 3.05
N ASP A 26 -16.15 0.98 1.81
CA ASP A 26 -16.68 -0.34 1.49
C ASP A 26 -15.54 -1.29 1.14
N LEU A 27 -14.99 -1.97 2.16
CA LEU A 27 -13.87 -2.91 2.02
C LEU A 27 -14.17 -4.16 1.16
N THR A 28 -15.39 -4.29 0.61
CA THR A 28 -15.73 -5.34 -0.37
C THR A 28 -15.52 -4.89 -1.81
N GLU A 29 -15.20 -3.62 -2.04
CA GLU A 29 -14.75 -3.12 -3.34
C GLU A 29 -13.25 -3.28 -3.52
N LEU A 30 -12.77 -3.08 -4.76
CA LEU A 30 -11.35 -3.11 -5.06
C LEU A 30 -10.69 -1.79 -4.65
N HIS A 31 -9.64 -1.89 -3.83
CA HIS A 31 -8.78 -0.78 -3.45
C HIS A 31 -7.41 -0.94 -4.09
N GLU A 32 -6.79 0.17 -4.49
CA GLU A 32 -5.38 0.19 -4.84
C GLU A 32 -4.56 0.36 -3.55
N ILE A 33 -4.06 -0.76 -3.04
CA ILE A 33 -3.20 -0.82 -1.86
C ILE A 33 -1.74 -0.59 -2.27
N GLU A 34 -1.07 0.28 -1.53
CA GLU A 34 0.32 0.66 -1.76
C GLU A 34 1.20 0.02 -0.69
N PHE A 35 2.21 -0.75 -1.10
CA PHE A 35 3.22 -1.34 -0.22
C PHE A 35 4.57 -0.66 -0.46
N SER A 36 5.33 -0.37 0.58
CA SER A 36 6.59 0.37 0.47
C SER A 36 7.80 -0.45 0.91
N ILE A 37 8.90 -0.31 0.17
CA ILE A 37 10.20 -0.88 0.52
C ILE A 37 11.28 0.20 0.37
N ALA A 38 12.04 0.44 1.44
CA ALA A 38 13.13 1.41 1.48
C ALA A 38 14.50 0.76 1.28
N PHE A 39 15.41 1.47 0.61
CA PHE A 39 16.77 1.03 0.33
C PHE A 39 17.78 2.17 0.51
N GLN A 40 18.92 1.86 1.12
CA GLN A 40 20.06 2.80 1.22
C GLN A 40 20.94 2.82 -0.04
N ASP A 41 20.88 1.75 -0.85
CA ASP A 41 21.69 1.58 -2.06
C ASP A 41 20.80 1.56 -3.31
N GLN A 42 21.08 2.46 -4.25
CA GLN A 42 20.31 2.60 -5.49
C GLN A 42 20.29 1.30 -6.30
N LYS A 43 21.42 0.59 -6.39
CA LYS A 43 21.54 -0.60 -7.22
C LYS A 43 20.70 -1.74 -6.66
N ASN A 44 20.63 -1.86 -5.33
CA ASN A 44 19.74 -2.81 -4.67
C ASN A 44 18.26 -2.50 -4.96
N ALA A 45 17.86 -1.22 -4.87
CA ALA A 45 16.51 -0.79 -5.23
C ALA A 45 16.18 -1.11 -6.70
N GLU A 46 17.07 -0.78 -7.64
CA GLU A 46 16.89 -1.08 -9.06
C GLU A 46 16.75 -2.58 -9.35
N GLN A 47 17.53 -3.43 -8.67
CA GLN A 47 17.43 -4.88 -8.80
C GLN A 47 16.12 -5.43 -8.24
N CYS A 48 15.66 -4.90 -7.10
CA CYS A 48 14.38 -5.25 -6.51
C CYS A 48 13.21 -4.84 -7.42
N ALA A 49 13.22 -3.60 -7.92
CA ALA A 49 12.20 -3.08 -8.83
C ALA A 49 12.10 -3.94 -10.11
N LEU A 50 13.24 -4.28 -10.72
CA LEU A 50 13.26 -5.16 -11.88
C LEU A 50 12.70 -6.56 -11.57
N TYR A 51 13.02 -7.11 -10.39
CA TYR A 51 12.45 -8.38 -9.95
C TYR A 51 10.93 -8.32 -9.79
N LEU A 52 10.41 -7.27 -9.16
CA LEU A 52 8.97 -7.05 -8.99
C LEU A 52 8.24 -6.90 -10.33
N LEU A 53 8.84 -6.20 -11.29
CA LEU A 53 8.32 -6.10 -12.66
C LEU A 53 8.23 -7.48 -13.36
N TYR A 54 9.20 -8.39 -13.11
CA TYR A 54 9.12 -9.77 -13.60
C TYR A 54 8.05 -10.62 -12.89
N GLN A 55 7.59 -10.20 -11.71
CA GLN A 55 6.43 -10.78 -11.01
C GLN A 55 5.11 -10.09 -11.41
N GLU A 56 5.12 -9.34 -12.52
CA GLU A 56 3.95 -8.61 -13.05
C GLU A 56 3.39 -7.55 -12.09
N GLN A 57 4.21 -7.04 -11.16
CA GLN A 57 3.79 -6.00 -10.23
C GLN A 57 3.90 -4.60 -10.86
N LYS A 58 2.90 -3.74 -10.60
CA LYS A 58 2.99 -2.30 -10.87
C LYS A 58 3.84 -1.68 -9.76
N VAL A 59 4.91 -0.96 -10.14
CA VAL A 59 5.81 -0.31 -9.18
C VAL A 59 6.19 1.10 -9.58
N SER A 60 6.46 1.96 -8.59
CA SER A 60 7.21 3.20 -8.73
C SER A 60 8.56 3.06 -8.01
N LEU A 61 9.55 3.83 -8.43
CA LEU A 61 10.86 3.94 -7.76
C LEU A 61 11.26 5.41 -7.77
N PHE A 62 11.53 5.97 -6.60
CA PHE A 62 12.01 7.34 -6.45
C PHE A 62 13.06 7.44 -5.33
N GLN A 63 13.81 8.52 -5.32
CA GLN A 63 14.71 8.86 -4.22
C GLN A 63 14.00 9.86 -3.30
N ASP A 64 13.92 9.54 -2.02
CA ASP A 64 13.46 10.46 -0.99
C ASP A 64 14.64 11.29 -0.46
N ASP A 65 14.67 12.55 -0.87
CA ASP A 65 15.67 13.53 -0.45
C ASP A 65 15.25 14.31 0.82
N SER A 66 14.10 13.96 1.43
CA SER A 66 13.62 14.58 2.66
C SER A 66 14.21 13.96 3.94
N VAL A 67 14.84 12.79 3.81
CA VAL A 67 15.54 12.04 4.87
C VAL A 67 17.05 12.10 4.67
N GLU A 68 17.82 12.01 5.76
CA GLU A 68 19.28 12.04 5.76
C GLU A 68 19.84 10.83 6.54
N PRO A 69 20.53 9.88 5.88
CA PRO A 69 20.86 9.86 4.44
C PRO A 69 19.62 9.67 3.56
N ASN A 70 19.67 10.17 2.31
CA ASN A 70 18.60 9.97 1.33
C ASN A 70 18.38 8.47 1.08
N GLU A 71 17.13 8.09 0.87
CA GLU A 71 16.72 6.70 0.68
C GLU A 71 16.07 6.51 -0.70
N TRP A 72 16.08 5.27 -1.19
CA TRP A 72 15.36 4.87 -2.40
C TRP A 72 14.12 4.10 -2.01
N VAL A 73 12.97 4.57 -2.45
CA VAL A 73 11.67 4.00 -2.09
C VAL A 73 11.06 3.34 -3.32
N ILE A 74 10.68 2.07 -3.17
CA ILE A 74 9.82 1.36 -4.11
C ILE A 74 8.41 1.32 -3.54
N THR A 75 7.43 1.82 -4.30
CA THR A 75 6.02 1.59 -4.00
C THR A 75 5.47 0.53 -4.94
N ILE A 76 4.85 -0.51 -4.40
CA ILE A 76 4.15 -1.57 -5.14
C ILE A 76 2.64 -1.32 -5.03
N PHE A 77 1.94 -1.35 -6.16
CA PHE A 77 0.50 -1.10 -6.23
C PHE A 77 -0.24 -2.41 -6.50
N VAL A 78 -1.12 -2.80 -5.58
CA VAL A 78 -1.91 -4.03 -5.65
C VAL A 78 -3.40 -3.66 -5.61
N ASN A 79 -4.16 -4.06 -6.64
CA ASN A 79 -5.60 -3.88 -6.65
C ASN A 79 -6.27 -5.12 -6.05
N MET A 80 -6.88 -4.99 -4.88
CA MET A 80 -7.48 -6.09 -4.11
C MET A 80 -8.60 -5.61 -3.19
N GLU A 81 -9.45 -6.53 -2.73
CA GLU A 81 -10.31 -6.29 -1.57
C GLU A 81 -9.42 -6.30 -0.31
N PRO A 82 -9.45 -5.28 0.55
CA PRO A 82 -8.57 -5.19 1.71
C PRO A 82 -9.03 -6.12 2.84
N GLU A 83 -8.73 -7.41 2.70
CA GLU A 83 -8.92 -8.45 3.72
C GLU A 83 -7.66 -8.59 4.59
N TYR A 84 -7.86 -8.73 5.91
CA TYR A 84 -6.75 -8.83 6.88
C TYR A 84 -5.74 -9.93 6.53
N SER A 85 -6.19 -11.14 6.18
CA SER A 85 -5.29 -12.25 5.87
C SER A 85 -4.45 -11.98 4.63
N ASP A 86 -5.05 -11.37 3.60
CA ASP A 86 -4.38 -11.09 2.34
C ASP A 86 -3.33 -9.99 2.50
N ILE A 87 -3.66 -8.96 3.30
CA ILE A 87 -2.68 -7.93 3.69
C ILE A 87 -1.50 -8.58 4.42
N VAL A 88 -1.75 -9.40 5.45
CA VAL A 88 -0.68 -10.07 6.21
C VAL A 88 0.20 -10.95 5.33
N ASP A 89 -0.41 -11.69 4.39
CA ASP A 89 0.34 -12.54 3.45
C ASP A 89 1.20 -11.70 2.48
N LEU A 90 0.68 -10.57 2.01
CA LEU A 90 1.43 -9.64 1.16
C LEU A 90 2.55 -8.94 1.92
N GLU A 91 2.33 -8.50 3.16
CA GLU A 91 3.39 -7.94 4.00
C GLU A 91 4.55 -8.94 4.17
N GLN A 92 4.24 -10.20 4.49
CA GLN A 92 5.25 -11.25 4.62
C GLN A 92 6.00 -11.49 3.30
N TRP A 93 5.28 -11.48 2.18
CA TRP A 93 5.87 -11.67 0.87
C TRP A 93 6.79 -10.51 0.49
N PHE A 94 6.33 -9.27 0.62
CA PHE A 94 7.15 -8.08 0.33
C PHE A 94 8.32 -7.93 1.29
N ALA A 95 8.16 -8.27 2.58
CA ALA A 95 9.27 -8.33 3.52
C ALA A 95 10.34 -9.35 3.09
N SER A 96 9.94 -10.53 2.59
CA SER A 96 10.88 -11.53 2.07
C SER A 96 11.63 -11.06 0.82
N ILE A 97 10.97 -10.25 -0.02
CA ILE A 97 11.57 -9.63 -1.21
C ILE A 97 12.54 -8.53 -0.77
N ALA A 98 12.14 -7.68 0.17
CA ALA A 98 12.98 -6.63 0.74
C ALA A 98 14.29 -7.23 1.28
N GLU A 99 14.20 -8.25 2.15
CA GLU A 99 15.37 -8.92 2.73
C GLU A 99 16.30 -9.50 1.65
N LYS A 100 15.72 -10.15 0.63
CA LYS A 100 16.49 -10.73 -0.49
C LYS A 100 17.34 -9.70 -1.23
N PHE A 101 16.87 -8.46 -1.34
CA PHE A 101 17.57 -7.38 -2.03
C PHE A 101 18.23 -6.37 -1.07
N GLN A 102 18.32 -6.68 0.22
CA GLN A 102 18.92 -5.81 1.24
C GLN A 102 18.20 -4.46 1.39
N GLY A 103 16.88 -4.48 1.27
CA GLY A 103 15.99 -3.38 1.64
C GLY A 103 15.22 -3.67 2.92
N GLU A 104 14.41 -2.71 3.33
CA GLU A 104 13.55 -2.77 4.51
C GLU A 104 12.10 -2.56 4.08
N TYR A 105 11.22 -3.47 4.45
CA TYR A 105 9.78 -3.29 4.23
C TYR A 105 9.27 -2.21 5.18
N ASP A 106 8.54 -1.23 4.65
CA ASP A 106 8.18 0.02 5.33
C ASP A 106 6.65 0.18 5.51
N GLY A 107 5.90 -0.92 5.35
CA GLY A 107 4.46 -0.93 5.59
C GLY A 107 3.61 -0.76 4.32
N TRP A 108 2.32 -0.53 4.54
CA TRP A 108 1.32 -0.37 3.50
C TRP A 108 0.31 0.72 3.84
N GLY A 109 -0.41 1.18 2.82
CA GLY A 109 -1.52 2.12 2.97
C GLY A 109 -2.50 2.05 1.81
N CYS A 110 -3.60 2.78 1.95
CA CYS A 110 -4.61 2.92 0.91
C CYS A 110 -4.95 4.41 0.75
N MET A 111 -4.77 4.95 -0.46
CA MET A 111 -5.21 6.30 -0.76
C MET A 111 -6.69 6.28 -1.12
N ALA A 112 -7.55 6.76 -0.21
CA ALA A 112 -8.94 7.01 -0.54
C ALA A 112 -9.01 8.22 -1.51
N TYR A 113 -9.27 7.95 -2.78
CA TYR A 113 -9.60 9.03 -3.73
C TYR A 113 -10.99 9.56 -3.39
N VAL A 114 -11.05 10.68 -2.65
CA VAL A 114 -12.29 11.45 -2.54
C VAL A 114 -12.52 12.09 -3.90
N PHE A 115 -13.32 11.44 -4.75
CA PHE A 115 -13.93 12.13 -5.88
C PHE A 115 -14.93 13.11 -5.27
N GLU A 116 -14.54 14.39 -5.15
CA GLU A 116 -15.55 15.45 -5.06
C GLU A 116 -16.33 15.33 -6.38
N GLU A 117 -17.58 14.85 -6.31
CA GLU A 117 -18.50 14.94 -7.44
C GLU A 117 -18.60 16.43 -7.79
N ASP A 118 -17.91 16.84 -8.86
CA ASP A 118 -18.09 18.17 -9.43
C ASP A 118 -19.60 18.35 -9.68
N GLU A 119 -20.25 19.24 -8.92
CA GLU A 119 -21.61 19.73 -9.17
C GLU A 119 -21.63 20.50 -10.52
N GLU A 120 -21.47 19.81 -11.64
CA GLU A 120 -21.63 20.36 -12.99
C GLU A 120 -22.66 19.55 -13.79
N ASP A 121 -23.91 19.53 -13.34
CA ASP A 121 -25.04 19.16 -14.23
C ASP A 121 -26.32 19.98 -13.97
N ASP A 122 -26.18 21.30 -13.74
CA ASP A 122 -27.34 22.21 -13.62
C ASP A 122 -27.23 23.47 -14.51
N LEU A 123 -26.59 23.33 -15.69
CA LEU A 123 -26.52 24.39 -16.72
C LEU A 123 -27.05 23.93 -18.08
N LEU A 124 -28.23 23.30 -18.11
CA LEU A 124 -29.06 23.23 -19.32
C LEU A 124 -30.56 23.39 -18.98
N GLN A 125 -31.00 24.63 -18.75
CA GLN A 125 -32.37 25.09 -19.02
C GLN A 125 -32.37 26.47 -19.67
#